data_AF-K2AIL2-F1
#
_entry.id   AF-K2AIL2-F1
#
_cell.length_a   1.000
_cell.length_b   1.000
_cell.length_c   1.000
_cell.angle_alpha   90.00
_cell.angle_beta   90.00
_cell.angle_gamma   90.00
#
_symmetry.space_group_name_H-M   'P 1'
#
loop_
_entity.id
_entity.type
_entity.pdbx_description
1 polymer ?
#
loop_
_entity_poly.entity_id
_entity_poly.type
_entity_poly.pdbx_seq_one_letter_code
_entity_poly.pdbx_strand_id
1 'polypeptide(L)'
;MFSPAYTISNKILKYIGIIEAAKEVIENAPLVPAWEAKFREEAIVRTVHHGTHIEGNELNFTEAEKVLAGAKVVGRDRDIQEVLNYRNVLKFIEGYNNDTITDETVRHVHSLTADKMMP
;
A
#
# COMPACT_ATOMS: atom_id res chain seq x y z
N MET A 1 -22.51 -19.80 -0.91
CA MET A 1 -21.18 -19.18 -1.03
C MET A 1 -20.93 -18.87 -2.49
N PHE A 2 -20.36 -17.69 -2.78
CA PHE A 2 -19.91 -17.36 -4.13
C PHE A 2 -18.68 -18.22 -4.48
N SER A 3 -18.71 -18.87 -5.64
CA SER A 3 -17.57 -19.64 -6.17
C SER A 3 -17.15 -18.96 -7.48
N PRO A 4 -16.14 -18.08 -7.48
CA PRO A 4 -15.72 -17.40 -8.70
C PRO A 4 -15.23 -18.41 -9.72
N ALA A 5 -15.74 -18.31 -10.95
CA ALA A 5 -15.22 -19.08 -12.09
C ALA A 5 -14.11 -18.27 -12.76
N TYR A 6 -12.89 -18.82 -12.80
CA TYR A 6 -11.76 -18.23 -13.48
C TYR A 6 -11.16 -19.24 -14.47
N THR A 7 -10.69 -18.74 -15.61
CA THR A 7 -10.07 -19.55 -16.66
C THR A 7 -8.66 -19.04 -16.91
N ILE A 8 -7.68 -19.93 -16.77
CA ILE A 8 -6.29 -19.60 -17.09
C ILE A 8 -6.13 -19.67 -18.61
N SER A 9 -5.86 -18.52 -19.22
CA SER A 9 -5.48 -18.45 -20.64
C SER A 9 -3.96 -18.54 -20.81
N ASN A 10 -3.50 -18.90 -22.00
CA ASN A 10 -2.07 -18.89 -22.34
C ASN A 10 -1.42 -17.52 -22.11
N LYS A 11 -2.17 -16.42 -22.27
CA LYS A 11 -1.68 -15.06 -22.00
C LYS A 11 -1.44 -14.84 -20.51
N ILE A 12 -2.40 -15.24 -19.67
CA ILE A 12 -2.27 -15.14 -18.20
C ILE A 12 -1.08 -15.98 -17.73
N LEU A 13 -0.96 -17.22 -18.22
CA LEU A 13 0.15 -18.10 -17.86
C LEU A 13 1.50 -17.50 -18.25
N LYS A 14 1.60 -16.91 -19.45
CA LYS A 14 2.81 -16.22 -19.90
C LYS A 14 3.16 -15.03 -19.00
N TYR A 15 2.19 -14.22 -18.59
CA TYR A 15 2.42 -13.07 -17.72
C TYR A 15 2.85 -13.48 -16.32
N ILE A 16 2.26 -14.53 -15.74
CA ILE A 16 2.71 -15.09 -14.46
C ILE A 16 4.18 -15.50 -14.57
N GLY A 17 4.57 -16.23 -15.62
CA GLY A 17 5.97 -16.63 -15.81
C GLY A 17 6.95 -15.45 -15.93
N ILE A 18 6.55 -14.37 -16.59
CA ILE A 18 7.38 -13.15 -16.69
C ILE A 18 7.50 -12.44 -15.33
N ILE A 19 6.40 -12.34 -14.57
CA ILE A 19 6.38 -11.72 -13.25
C ILE A 19 7.27 -12.50 -12.28
N GLU A 20 7.16 -13.83 -12.24
CA GLU A 20 8.00 -14.68 -11.39
C GLU A 20 9.48 -14.57 -11.75
N ALA A 21 9.82 -14.56 -13.05
CA ALA A 21 11.20 -14.37 -13.48
C ALA A 21 11.77 -12.99 -13.08
N ALA A 22 10.97 -11.93 -13.18
CA ALA A 22 11.38 -10.59 -12.75
C ALA A 22 11.53 -10.50 -11.23
N LYS A 23 10.61 -11.13 -10.48
CA LYS A 23 10.66 -11.21 -9.02
C LYS A 23 11.94 -11.92 -8.55
N GLU A 24 12.29 -13.05 -9.16
CA GLU A 24 13.50 -13.81 -8.82
C GLU A 24 14.77 -12.96 -8.97
N VAL A 25 14.85 -12.13 -10.02
CA VAL A 25 15.98 -11.22 -10.23
C VAL A 25 16.06 -10.17 -9.11
N ILE A 26 14.91 -9.64 -8.66
CA ILE A 26 14.85 -8.62 -7.60
C ILE A 26 15.21 -9.22 -6.24
N GLU A 27 14.66 -10.38 -5.90
CA GLU A 27 14.86 -11.04 -4.59
C GLU A 27 16.32 -11.49 -4.37
N ASN A 28 17.04 -11.80 -5.46
CA ASN A 28 18.45 -12.22 -5.40
C ASN A 28 19.44 -11.09 -5.74
N ALA A 29 18.97 -9.87 -6.00
CA ALA A 29 19.85 -8.76 -6.31
C ALA A 29 20.69 -8.37 -5.08
N PRO A 30 22.02 -8.23 -5.20
CA PRO A 30 22.83 -7.75 -4.10
C PRO A 30 22.52 -6.28 -3.81
N LEU A 31 21.93 -6.01 -2.65
CA LEU A 31 21.56 -4.66 -2.24
C LEU A 31 22.24 -4.26 -0.92
N VAL A 32 22.80 -3.05 -0.88
CA VAL A 32 23.36 -2.51 0.37
C VAL A 32 22.21 -2.12 1.30
N PRO A 33 22.25 -2.44 2.60
CA PRO A 33 21.13 -2.18 3.52
C PRO A 33 20.62 -0.72 3.53
N ALA A 34 21.52 0.25 3.35
CA ALA A 34 21.14 1.67 3.28
C ALA A 34 20.25 1.99 2.06
N TRP A 35 20.48 1.35 0.92
CA TRP A 35 19.64 1.50 -0.27
C TRP A 35 18.31 0.79 -0.11
N GLU A 36 18.29 -0.38 0.55
CA GLU A 36 17.05 -1.09 0.86
C GLU A 36 16.11 -0.24 1.71
N ALA A 37 16.61 0.32 2.81
CA ALA A 37 15.82 1.19 3.68
C ALA A 37 15.24 2.39 2.91
N LYS A 38 16.07 3.02 2.07
CA LYS A 38 15.64 4.13 1.22
C LYS A 38 14.57 3.73 0.23
N PHE A 39 14.72 2.59 -0.46
CA PHE A 39 13.70 2.11 -1.41
C PHE A 39 12.38 1.74 -0.74
N ARG A 40 12.43 1.17 0.47
CA ARG A 40 11.21 0.90 1.26
C ARG A 40 10.49 2.20 1.62
N GLU A 41 11.21 3.22 2.06
CA GLU A 41 10.65 4.54 2.36
C GLU A 41 10.00 5.16 1.10
N GLU A 42 10.72 5.20 -0.02
CA GLU A 42 10.19 5.71 -1.29
C GLU A 42 8.96 4.91 -1.77
N ALA A 43 8.96 3.59 -1.60
CA ALA A 43 7.83 2.72 -1.96
C ALA A 43 6.58 3.00 -1.11
N ILE A 44 6.75 3.25 0.19
CA ILE A 44 5.64 3.63 1.08
C ILE A 44 5.05 4.97 0.62
N VAL A 45 5.89 5.99 0.38
CA VAL A 45 5.42 7.31 -0.06
C VAL A 45 4.65 7.21 -1.38
N ARG A 46 5.19 6.49 -2.37
CA ARG A 46 4.54 6.27 -3.67
C ARG A 46 3.21 5.53 -3.53
N THR A 47 3.18 4.47 -2.73
CA THR A 47 1.98 3.65 -2.53
C THR A 47 0.87 4.46 -1.86
N VAL A 48 1.20 5.21 -0.80
CA VAL A 48 0.23 6.06 -0.11
C VAL A 48 -0.28 7.15 -1.05
N HIS A 49 0.60 7.92 -1.68
CA HIS A 49 0.19 9.03 -2.55
C HIS A 49 -0.69 8.55 -3.71
N HIS A 50 -0.24 7.57 -4.48
CA HIS A 50 -1.03 7.09 -5.63
C HIS A 50 -2.30 6.35 -5.19
N GLY A 51 -2.24 5.63 -4.06
CA GLY A 51 -3.38 4.93 -3.48
C GLY A 51 -4.49 5.86 -2.99
N THR A 52 -4.14 7.02 -2.41
CA THR A 52 -5.15 8.02 -2.01
C THR A 52 -5.56 8.93 -3.17
N HIS A 53 -4.64 9.23 -4.09
CA HIS A 53 -4.93 10.14 -5.22
C HIS A 53 -5.94 9.55 -6.20
N ILE A 54 -5.91 8.23 -6.45
CA ILE A 54 -6.91 7.56 -7.30
C ILE A 54 -8.33 7.64 -6.71
N GLU A 55 -8.44 7.78 -5.39
CA GLU A 55 -9.72 7.95 -4.66
C GLU A 55 -10.13 9.43 -4.53
N GLY A 56 -9.37 10.36 -5.12
CA GLY A 56 -9.70 11.79 -5.17
C GLY A 56 -9.01 12.67 -4.13
N ASN A 57 -7.99 12.17 -3.44
CA ASN A 57 -7.17 12.99 -2.55
C ASN A 57 -6.34 14.01 -3.35
N GLU A 58 -6.41 15.28 -2.95
CA GLU A 58 -5.82 16.40 -3.71
C GLU A 58 -4.36 16.69 -3.35
N LEU A 59 -3.81 16.07 -2.30
CA LEU A 59 -2.41 16.28 -1.91
C LEU A 59 -1.47 15.80 -3.02
N ASN A 60 -0.56 16.67 -3.44
CA ASN A 60 0.48 16.28 -4.39
C ASN A 60 1.52 15.36 -3.73
N PHE A 61 2.39 14.77 -4.55
CA PHE A 61 3.39 13.80 -4.07
C PHE A 61 4.26 14.34 -2.92
N THR A 62 4.77 15.57 -3.07
CA THR A 62 5.65 16.21 -2.07
C THR A 62 4.89 16.55 -0.79
N GLU A 63 3.60 16.88 -0.88
CA GLU A 63 2.73 17.11 0.27
C GLU A 63 2.46 15.80 1.03
N ALA A 64 2.12 14.73 0.32
CA ALA A 64 1.95 13.41 0.92
C ALA A 64 3.23 12.93 1.61
N GLU A 65 4.40 13.10 0.97
CA GLU A 65 5.71 12.81 1.56
C GLU A 65 5.93 13.59 2.87
N LYS A 66 5.66 14.90 2.87
CA LYS A 66 5.77 15.74 4.07
C LYS A 66 4.84 15.30 5.19
N VAL A 67 3.59 14.95 4.87
CA VAL A 67 2.63 14.41 5.85
C VAL A 67 3.16 13.11 6.47
N LEU A 68 3.69 12.21 5.65
CA LEU A 68 4.25 10.94 6.12
C LEU A 68 5.48 11.14 7.01
N ALA A 69 6.31 12.15 6.71
CA ALA A 69 7.45 12.58 7.52
C ALA A 69 7.05 13.35 8.80
N GLY A 70 5.76 13.60 9.04
CA GLY A 70 5.25 14.32 10.21
C GLY A 70 5.38 15.84 10.12
N ALA A 71 5.68 16.39 8.95
CA ALA A 71 5.68 17.82 8.72
C ALA A 71 4.25 18.37 8.57
N LYS A 72 4.06 19.65 8.93
CA LYS A 72 2.79 20.34 8.71
C LYS A 72 2.64 20.70 7.24
N VAL A 73 1.48 20.36 6.67
CA VAL A 73 1.11 20.67 5.29
C VAL A 73 -0.19 21.47 5.31
N VAL A 74 -0.32 22.42 4.39
CA VAL A 74 -1.56 23.16 4.18
C VAL A 74 -2.42 22.33 3.23
N GLY A 75 -3.52 21.79 3.74
CA GLY A 75 -4.45 20.95 2.99
C GLY A 75 -5.74 20.76 3.79
N ARG A 76 -6.73 20.08 3.22
CA ARG A 76 -7.93 19.73 3.98
C ARG A 76 -7.55 18.72 5.06
N ASP A 77 -8.02 18.92 6.28
CA ASP A 77 -7.73 18.02 7.41
C ASP A 77 -8.07 16.56 7.07
N ARG A 78 -9.16 16.38 6.31
CA ARG A 78 -9.59 15.08 5.78
C ARG A 78 -8.53 14.42 4.88
N ASP A 79 -7.95 15.16 3.93
CA ASP A 79 -6.98 14.59 2.98
C ASP A 79 -5.69 14.18 3.71
N ILE A 80 -5.28 14.98 4.69
CA ILE A 80 -4.13 14.68 5.57
C ILE A 80 -4.43 13.41 6.37
N GLN A 81 -5.63 13.30 6.95
CA GLN A 81 -6.03 12.13 7.72
C GLN A 81 -6.09 10.86 6.85
N GLU A 82 -6.57 10.93 5.60
CA GLU A 82 -6.58 9.80 4.67
C GLU A 82 -5.17 9.25 4.39
N VAL A 83 -4.20 10.15 4.15
CA VAL A 83 -2.78 9.77 3.95
C VAL A 83 -2.21 9.07 5.18
N LEU A 84 -2.51 9.60 6.38
CA LEU A 84 -2.05 9.00 7.64
C LEU A 84 -2.72 7.64 7.92
N ASN A 85 -4.01 7.51 7.60
CA ASN A 85 -4.77 6.27 7.74
C ASN A 85 -4.23 5.19 6.81
N TYR A 86 -4.00 5.53 5.54
CA TYR A 86 -3.44 4.58 4.56
C TYR A 86 -2.05 4.10 5.00
N ARG A 87 -1.19 4.99 5.51
CA ARG A 87 0.10 4.59 6.11
C ARG A 87 -0.09 3.61 7.26
N ASN A 88 -1.06 3.84 8.14
CA ASN A 88 -1.33 2.95 9.28
C ASN A 88 -1.83 1.57 8.81
N VAL A 89 -2.64 1.53 7.76
CA VAL A 89 -3.07 0.28 7.09
C VAL A 89 -1.86 -0.48 6.55
N LEU A 90 -0.97 0.17 5.81
CA LEU A 90 0.25 -0.47 5.29
C LEU A 90 1.12 -1.04 6.42
N LYS A 91 1.29 -0.28 7.50
CA LYS A 91 2.03 -0.73 8.69
C LYS A 91 1.39 -1.96 9.35
N PHE A 92 0.07 -2.02 9.42
CA PHE A 92 -0.64 -3.19 9.94
C PHE A 92 -0.42 -4.42 9.05
N ILE A 93 -0.55 -4.25 7.73
CA ILE A 93 -0.37 -5.34 6.75
C ILE A 93 1.07 -5.87 6.77
N GLU A 94 2.07 -5.00 6.89
CA GLU A 94 3.48 -5.42 6.97
C GLU A 94 3.76 -6.29 8.21
N GLY A 95 3.06 -6.04 9.32
CA GLY A 95 3.18 -6.85 10.55
C GLY A 95 2.23 -8.06 10.61
N TYR A 96 1.39 -8.27 9.59
CA TYR A 96 0.37 -9.31 9.61
C TYR A 96 0.97 -10.68 9.22
N ASN A 97 1.23 -11.52 10.22
CA ASN A 97 1.92 -12.81 10.05
C ASN A 97 0.97 -14.03 9.97
N ASN A 98 -0.35 -13.82 9.88
CA ASN A 98 -1.29 -14.94 9.80
C ASN A 98 -1.53 -15.32 8.34
N ASP A 99 -1.48 -16.62 8.04
CA ASP A 99 -1.70 -17.14 6.68
C ASP A 99 -3.16 -17.03 6.19
N THR A 100 -4.09 -16.70 7.09
CA THR A 100 -5.52 -16.63 6.79
C THR A 100 -6.05 -15.23 6.99
N ILE A 101 -6.76 -14.71 5.99
CA ILE A 101 -7.50 -13.44 6.08
C ILE A 101 -8.90 -13.75 6.62
N THR A 102 -9.23 -13.18 7.78
CA THR A 102 -10.55 -13.35 8.44
C THR A 102 -11.43 -12.11 8.26
N ASP A 103 -12.74 -12.24 8.53
CA ASP A 103 -13.66 -11.09 8.57
C ASP A 103 -13.18 -10.01 9.56
N GLU A 104 -12.65 -10.44 10.71
CA GLU A 104 -12.05 -9.55 11.71
C GLU A 104 -10.85 -8.78 11.14
N THR A 105 -10.00 -9.43 10.34
CA THR A 105 -8.86 -8.78 9.68
C THR A 105 -9.33 -7.68 8.73
N VAL A 106 -10.34 -7.96 7.91
CA VAL A 106 -10.91 -6.99 6.96
C VAL A 106 -11.57 -5.83 7.70
N ARG A 107 -12.31 -6.10 8.79
CA ARG A 107 -12.90 -5.05 9.64
C ARG A 107 -11.84 -4.19 10.29
N HIS A 108 -10.72 -4.79 10.73
CA HIS A 108 -9.63 -4.03 11.32
C HIS A 108 -8.98 -3.10 10.30
N VAL A 109 -8.65 -3.60 9.11
CA VAL A 109 -8.17 -2.77 8.00
C VAL A 109 -9.13 -1.63 7.71
N HIS A 110 -10.43 -1.92 7.61
CA HIS A 110 -11.44 -0.88 7.38
C HIS A 110 -11.48 0.16 8.51
N SER A 111 -11.37 -0.27 9.77
CA SER A 111 -11.34 0.64 10.92
C SER A 111 -10.14 1.59 10.87
N LEU A 112 -8.97 1.11 10.42
CA LEU A 112 -7.78 1.94 10.24
C LEU A 112 -7.95 2.92 9.08
N THR A 113 -8.56 2.49 7.97
CA THR A 113 -8.85 3.36 6.82
C THR A 113 -9.82 4.49 7.19
N ALA A 114 -10.84 4.18 7.98
CA ALA A 114 -11.90 5.12 8.35
C ALA A 114 -11.64 5.88 9.66
N ASP A 115 -10.49 5.69 10.31
CA ASP A 115 -10.17 6.33 11.59
C ASP A 115 -10.30 7.85 11.47
N LYS A 116 -11.17 8.46 12.30
CA LYS A 116 -11.46 9.90 12.32
C LYS A 116 -11.97 10.50 11.00
N MET A 117 -12.50 9.66 10.11
CA MET A 117 -13.10 10.10 8.85
C MET A 117 -14.59 10.41 8.98
N MET A 118 -15.24 9.88 10.02
CA MET A 118 -16.65 10.10 10.33
C MET A 118 -16.79 10.68 11.75
N PRO A 119 -17.89 11.42 12.05
CA PRO A 119 -18.17 11.95 13.38
C PRO A 119 -18.27 10.87 14.47
#